data_AF-A0A7I7SWP5-F1
#
_entry.id   AF-A0A7I7SWP5-F1
#
_cell.length_a   1.000
_cell.length_b   1.000
_cell.length_c   1.000
_cell.angle_alpha   90.00
_cell.angle_beta   90.00
_cell.angle_gamma   90.00
#
_symmetry.space_group_name_H-M   'P 1'
#
loop_
_entity.id
_entity.type
_entity.pdbx_description
1 polymer ?
#
loop_
_entity_poly.entity_id
_entity_poly.type
_entity_poly.pdbx_seq_one_letter_code
_entity_poly.pdbx_strand_id
1 'polypeptide(L)'
;MANRLLTWLRTALPPRLMRLLVAVTAGLLLCISFPPIGWWWSAVPSVAMFSWILIHPKTRPAGGLGYGFLFGLAFYIPLIPWISGFVGPVPWLALSAMEALFPAFFGLLAVMVRRVPGWPLWFALMWTLSEWLKSTVPFGGFPWGIVGFGQTNGPFLALIRLGGVPLLSFGIALLGASLAALTLEIVRSWQHSGAAERAVHVSLPGVLMPGLCITAVLLTTAVAAPQVRRAAGGAGDEPTVTVAAIQGNVPRLGLDFNSQRRAVLDNHVRQTVQLAEDVHAGRAPQPQFVIWPENSSDIDPFTNTDAAQQISVAAQAIGAPILVGTVVARPDWTPDNPAASNSAVVWDPVAGPGERHDKQIIQPFGEYMPWRGFFRHLSSFADRAGYFVPGTGSGVVHAAGVPVGVATCWEVIFDRALRESVRNGAQVLAVPTNNATFDQNMSEQLLAFARARAVEHDRYVVVAGTVGISAVIAPDGQELARTQFFTPAYLDVVVRLKTSETPATRWGPLVQWVLVGASVAVLMAAILHNGWFIRPLRRRRRERDVTSMSGGADDGENPPEQGESSSALAGQHDKGES
;
A
#
# COMPACT_ATOMS: atom_id res chain seq x y z
N MET A 1 -35.18 17.03 -14.40
CA MET A 1 -34.02 16.20 -13.99
C MET A 1 -33.98 15.97 -12.48
N ALA A 2 -34.11 17.01 -11.64
CA ALA A 2 -34.15 16.92 -10.18
C ALA A 2 -35.25 15.98 -9.62
N ASN A 3 -36.47 16.02 -10.16
CA ASN A 3 -37.58 15.18 -9.65
C ASN A 3 -37.38 13.68 -9.89
N ARG A 4 -36.72 13.29 -11.00
CA ARG A 4 -36.33 11.90 -11.29
C ARG A 4 -35.16 11.45 -10.42
N LEU A 5 -34.22 12.36 -10.13
CA LEU A 5 -33.12 12.11 -9.19
C LEU A 5 -33.66 11.87 -7.77
N LEU A 6 -34.61 12.70 -7.32
CA LEU A 6 -35.25 12.60 -6.00
C LEU A 6 -36.10 11.33 -5.83
N THR A 7 -36.87 10.93 -6.85
CA THR A 7 -37.62 9.66 -6.83
C THR A 7 -36.70 8.45 -6.90
N TRP A 8 -35.63 8.50 -7.70
CA TRP A 8 -34.61 7.45 -7.73
C TRP A 8 -33.87 7.33 -6.38
N LEU A 9 -33.47 8.45 -5.76
CA LEU A 9 -32.85 8.47 -4.44
C LEU A 9 -33.80 7.87 -3.38
N ARG A 10 -35.07 8.28 -3.36
CA ARG A 10 -36.08 7.76 -2.40
C ARG A 10 -36.39 6.27 -2.55
N THR A 11 -36.24 5.70 -3.74
CA THR A 11 -36.53 4.27 -4.00
C THR A 11 -35.29 3.38 -3.96
N ALA A 12 -34.12 3.91 -4.32
CA ALA A 12 -32.86 3.14 -4.41
C ALA A 12 -31.99 3.20 -3.14
N LEU A 13 -32.06 4.27 -2.33
CA LEU A 13 -31.28 4.37 -1.08
C LEU A 13 -31.74 3.39 0.01
N PRO A 14 -33.02 3.29 0.38
CA PRO A 14 -33.45 2.47 1.51
C PRO A 14 -32.96 1.01 1.46
N PRO A 15 -33.03 0.29 0.31
CA PRO A 15 -32.52 -1.08 0.22
C PRO A 15 -30.99 -1.18 0.12
N ARG A 16 -30.27 -0.06 0.00
CA ARG A 16 -28.80 -0.01 -0.13
C ARG A 16 -28.11 0.69 1.03
N LEU A 17 -28.86 1.37 1.89
CA LEU A 17 -28.35 2.17 3.00
C LEU A 17 -27.46 1.34 3.94
N MET A 18 -27.91 0.15 4.32
CA MET A 18 -27.12 -0.76 5.15
C MET A 18 -25.76 -1.10 4.51
N ARG A 19 -25.73 -1.42 3.21
CA ARG A 19 -24.46 -1.72 2.50
C ARG A 19 -23.55 -0.50 2.38
N LEU A 20 -24.12 0.70 2.22
CA LEU A 20 -23.35 1.94 2.18
C LEU A 20 -22.72 2.24 3.55
N LEU A 21 -23.50 2.11 4.63
CA LEU A 21 -23.01 2.28 6.00
C LEU A 21 -21.92 1.25 6.32
N VAL A 22 -22.17 -0.03 6.02
CA VAL A 22 -21.17 -1.10 6.23
C VAL A 22 -19.90 -0.85 5.40
N ALA A 23 -20.00 -0.31 4.17
CA ALA A 23 -18.82 0.01 3.36
C ALA A 23 -17.97 1.12 3.99
N VAL A 24 -18.61 2.18 4.49
CA VAL A 24 -17.92 3.28 5.18
C VAL A 24 -17.30 2.79 6.49
N THR A 25 -18.07 2.06 7.31
CA THR A 25 -17.56 1.50 8.57
C THR A 25 -16.40 0.55 8.33
N ALA A 26 -16.47 -0.31 7.29
CA ALA A 26 -15.38 -1.20 6.93
C ALA A 26 -14.13 -0.41 6.51
N GLY A 27 -14.25 0.65 5.70
CA GLY A 27 -13.12 1.50 5.33
C GLY A 27 -12.47 2.20 6.52
N LEU A 28 -13.28 2.72 7.44
CA LEU A 28 -12.80 3.34 8.69
C LEU A 28 -12.13 2.33 9.62
N LEU A 29 -12.69 1.12 9.75
CA LEU A 29 -12.07 0.01 10.49
C LEU A 29 -10.71 -0.38 9.88
N LEU A 30 -10.56 -0.31 8.55
CA LEU A 30 -9.25 -0.52 7.96
C LEU A 30 -8.30 0.63 8.33
N CYS A 31 -8.76 1.88 8.30
CA CYS A 31 -7.94 3.05 8.66
C CYS A 31 -7.36 2.95 10.06
N ILE A 32 -8.17 2.56 11.07
CA ILE A 32 -7.70 2.48 12.46
C ILE A 32 -6.74 1.30 12.71
N SER A 33 -6.61 0.37 11.76
CA SER A 33 -5.57 -0.66 11.81
C SER A 33 -4.16 -0.10 11.57
N PHE A 34 -4.05 1.09 10.97
CA PHE A 34 -2.77 1.75 10.72
C PHE A 34 -2.39 2.67 11.88
N PRO A 35 -1.09 2.98 12.05
CA PRO A 35 -0.65 4.03 12.95
C PRO A 35 -1.34 5.38 12.65
N PRO A 36 -1.60 6.20 13.68
CA PRO A 36 -1.13 6.06 15.07
C PRO A 36 -1.97 5.12 15.96
N ILE A 37 -3.17 4.69 15.53
CA ILE A 37 -4.05 3.85 16.37
C ILE A 37 -3.54 2.41 16.42
N GLY A 38 -3.20 1.84 15.26
CA GLY A 38 -2.50 0.54 15.18
C GLY A 38 -3.30 -0.65 15.71
N TRP A 39 -4.65 -0.60 15.68
CA TRP A 39 -5.51 -1.71 16.10
C TRP A 39 -5.51 -2.80 15.01
N TRP A 40 -4.42 -3.54 14.91
CA TRP A 40 -4.18 -4.55 13.86
C TRP A 40 -5.36 -5.48 13.60
N TRP A 41 -6.07 -5.88 14.67
CA TRP A 41 -7.19 -6.82 14.60
C TRP A 41 -8.41 -6.25 13.85
N SER A 42 -8.54 -4.93 13.74
CA SER A 42 -9.67 -4.25 13.06
C SER A 42 -9.64 -4.41 11.52
N ALA A 43 -8.49 -4.75 10.94
CA ALA A 43 -8.38 -5.06 9.51
C ALA A 43 -9.17 -6.32 9.13
N VAL A 44 -9.23 -7.33 10.01
CA VAL A 44 -9.98 -8.58 9.77
C VAL A 44 -11.50 -8.34 9.68
N PRO A 45 -12.18 -7.70 10.66
CA PRO A 45 -13.60 -7.38 10.55
C PRO A 45 -13.88 -6.37 9.43
N SER A 46 -12.96 -5.44 9.13
CA SER A 46 -13.07 -4.56 7.96
C SER A 46 -13.22 -5.37 6.66
N VAL A 47 -12.29 -6.29 6.39
CA VAL A 47 -12.34 -7.13 5.20
C VAL A 47 -13.55 -8.06 5.23
N ALA A 48 -13.95 -8.57 6.40
CA ALA A 48 -15.15 -9.40 6.54
C ALA A 48 -16.43 -8.65 6.18
N MET A 49 -16.61 -7.43 6.71
CA MET A 49 -17.74 -6.55 6.40
C MET A 49 -17.78 -6.20 4.92
N PHE A 50 -16.63 -5.91 4.31
CA PHE A 50 -16.58 -5.60 2.89
C PHE A 50 -16.87 -6.84 2.04
N SER A 51 -16.34 -8.01 2.40
CA SER A 51 -16.63 -9.29 1.75
C SER A 51 -18.12 -9.63 1.78
N TRP A 52 -18.80 -9.36 2.90
CA TRP A 52 -20.25 -9.53 3.06
C TRP A 52 -21.05 -8.68 2.06
N ILE A 53 -20.60 -7.45 1.74
CA ILE A 53 -21.23 -6.62 0.72
C ILE A 53 -21.08 -7.23 -0.68
N LEU A 54 -19.88 -7.74 -1.00
CA LEU A 54 -19.51 -8.19 -2.34
C LEU A 54 -20.09 -9.56 -2.70
N ILE A 55 -20.21 -10.46 -1.72
CA ILE A 55 -20.85 -11.78 -1.91
C ILE A 55 -22.38 -11.67 -2.07
N HIS A 56 -22.98 -10.57 -1.62
CA HIS A 56 -24.43 -10.39 -1.67
C HIS A 56 -24.97 -10.47 -3.12
N PRO A 57 -25.96 -11.32 -3.44
CA PRO A 57 -26.42 -11.58 -4.81
C PRO A 57 -26.86 -10.32 -5.59
N LYS A 58 -27.50 -9.37 -4.90
CA LYS A 58 -27.92 -8.07 -5.47
C LYS A 58 -26.78 -7.12 -5.84
N THR A 59 -25.55 -7.36 -5.39
CA THR A 59 -24.37 -6.56 -5.76
C THR A 59 -23.95 -6.96 -7.17
N ARG A 60 -24.04 -6.03 -8.13
CA ARG A 60 -23.57 -6.22 -9.52
C ARG A 60 -22.10 -5.80 -9.65
N PRO A 61 -21.37 -6.14 -10.73
CA PRO A 61 -19.99 -5.70 -10.92
C PRO A 61 -19.79 -4.18 -10.74
N ALA A 62 -20.67 -3.36 -11.34
CA ALA A 62 -20.68 -1.91 -11.14
C ALA A 62 -20.98 -1.48 -9.69
N GLY A 63 -21.77 -2.29 -8.96
CA GLY A 63 -22.00 -2.09 -7.53
C GLY A 63 -20.77 -2.44 -6.70
N GLY A 64 -20.04 -3.51 -7.04
CA GLY A 64 -18.75 -3.84 -6.44
C GLY A 64 -17.74 -2.72 -6.60
N LEU A 65 -17.66 -2.14 -7.81
CA LEU A 65 -16.86 -0.96 -8.09
C LEU A 65 -17.27 0.23 -7.22
N GLY A 66 -18.57 0.58 -7.18
CA GLY A 66 -19.06 1.71 -6.39
C GLY A 66 -18.88 1.53 -4.87
N TYR A 67 -19.16 0.34 -4.32
CA TYR A 67 -18.95 0.05 -2.90
C TYR A 67 -17.46 0.03 -2.55
N GLY A 68 -16.61 -0.51 -3.42
CA GLY A 68 -15.17 -0.48 -3.22
C GLY A 68 -14.59 0.93 -3.29
N PHE A 69 -15.10 1.78 -4.18
CA PHE A 69 -14.71 3.19 -4.20
C PHE A 69 -15.11 3.91 -2.91
N LEU A 70 -16.33 3.69 -2.41
CA LEU A 70 -16.79 4.28 -1.14
C LEU A 70 -15.97 3.77 0.06
N PHE A 71 -15.70 2.47 0.12
CA PHE A 71 -14.80 1.86 1.10
C PHE A 71 -13.41 2.51 1.04
N GLY A 72 -12.85 2.65 -0.17
CA GLY A 72 -11.55 3.25 -0.40
C GLY A 72 -11.49 4.72 0.03
N LEU A 73 -12.52 5.52 -0.26
CA LEU A 73 -12.58 6.91 0.21
C LEU A 73 -12.64 7.00 1.74
N ALA A 74 -13.48 6.16 2.37
CA ALA A 74 -13.58 6.09 3.82
C ALA A 74 -12.27 5.62 4.50
N PHE A 75 -11.42 4.90 3.77
CA PHE A 75 -10.10 4.47 4.21
C PHE A 75 -9.02 5.54 3.96
N TYR A 76 -8.83 5.99 2.73
CA TYR A 76 -7.67 6.80 2.34
C TYR A 76 -7.77 8.26 2.78
N ILE A 77 -8.96 8.87 2.76
CA ILE A 77 -9.12 10.27 3.21
C ILE A 77 -8.55 10.45 4.63
N PRO A 78 -8.99 9.68 5.65
CA PRO A 78 -8.44 9.82 7.00
C PRO A 78 -7.04 9.21 7.18
N LEU A 79 -6.56 8.37 6.26
CA LEU A 79 -5.24 7.73 6.37
C LEU A 79 -4.09 8.68 6.01
N ILE A 80 -4.26 9.51 4.98
CA ILE A 80 -3.22 10.39 4.43
C ILE A 80 -3.55 11.89 4.52
N PRO A 81 -4.12 12.42 5.63
CA PRO A 81 -4.50 13.83 5.74
C PRO A 81 -3.29 14.77 5.69
N TRP A 82 -2.10 14.26 6.03
CA TRP A 82 -0.83 14.98 5.98
C TRP A 82 -0.44 15.47 4.58
N ILE A 83 -0.97 14.84 3.51
CA ILE A 83 -0.81 15.33 2.13
C ILE A 83 -1.43 16.73 1.97
N SER A 84 -2.54 16.99 2.66
CA SER A 84 -3.22 18.29 2.62
C SER A 84 -2.34 19.40 3.19
N GLY A 85 -1.57 19.11 4.25
CA GLY A 85 -0.59 20.05 4.82
C GLY A 85 0.56 20.36 3.87
N PHE A 86 0.91 19.40 3.00
CA PHE A 86 2.04 19.52 2.06
C PHE A 86 1.67 20.27 0.77
N VAL A 87 0.59 19.88 0.10
CA VAL A 87 0.21 20.35 -1.25
C VAL A 87 -1.22 20.89 -1.34
N GLY A 88 -1.93 20.97 -0.22
CA GLY A 88 -3.29 21.48 -0.14
C GLY A 88 -4.38 20.41 -0.29
N PRO A 89 -5.64 20.79 -0.05
CA PRO A 89 -6.76 19.84 0.04
C PRO A 89 -7.14 19.21 -1.29
N VAL A 90 -6.95 19.91 -2.42
CA VAL A 90 -7.35 19.41 -3.74
C VAL A 90 -6.47 18.22 -4.18
N PRO A 91 -5.12 18.32 -4.19
CA PRO A 91 -4.27 17.16 -4.47
C PRO A 91 -4.47 16.00 -3.49
N TRP A 92 -4.70 16.29 -2.20
CA TRP A 92 -5.00 15.26 -1.20
C TRP A 92 -6.27 14.46 -1.51
N LEU A 93 -7.38 15.14 -1.81
CA LEU A 93 -8.62 14.48 -2.17
C LEU A 93 -8.50 13.74 -3.51
N ALA A 94 -7.78 14.31 -4.48
CA ALA A 94 -7.52 13.66 -5.77
C ALA A 94 -6.69 12.39 -5.62
N LEU A 95 -5.63 12.42 -4.81
CA LEU A 95 -4.82 11.24 -4.48
C LEU A 95 -5.66 10.20 -3.74
N SER A 96 -6.41 10.61 -2.70
CA SER A 96 -7.28 9.70 -1.95
C SER A 96 -8.33 9.03 -2.85
N ALA A 97 -8.88 9.76 -3.81
CA ALA A 97 -9.81 9.22 -4.80
C ALA A 97 -9.12 8.27 -5.78
N MET A 98 -7.92 8.60 -6.26
CA MET A 98 -7.12 7.70 -7.09
C MET A 98 -6.81 6.38 -6.36
N GLU A 99 -6.35 6.47 -5.11
CA GLU A 99 -6.07 5.29 -4.27
C GLU A 99 -7.34 4.47 -4.01
N ALA A 100 -8.50 5.13 -3.86
CA ALA A 100 -9.80 4.46 -3.72
C ALA A 100 -10.24 3.68 -4.96
N LEU A 101 -9.65 3.93 -6.14
CA LEU A 101 -9.91 3.13 -7.34
C LEU A 101 -9.37 1.70 -7.22
N PHE A 102 -8.35 1.45 -6.39
CA PHE A 102 -7.82 0.10 -6.19
C PHE A 102 -8.80 -0.78 -5.39
N PRO A 103 -9.31 -0.38 -4.21
CA PRO A 103 -10.43 -1.09 -3.57
C PRO A 103 -11.69 -1.18 -4.45
N ALA A 104 -11.96 -0.19 -5.31
CA ALA A 104 -13.02 -0.26 -6.31
C ALA A 104 -12.77 -1.38 -7.34
N PHE A 105 -11.55 -1.48 -7.85
CA PHE A 105 -11.12 -2.53 -8.76
C PHE A 105 -11.18 -3.91 -8.11
N PHE A 106 -10.71 -4.04 -6.86
CA PHE A 106 -10.93 -5.24 -6.06
C PHE A 106 -12.43 -5.59 -5.95
N GLY A 107 -13.28 -4.62 -5.61
CA GLY A 107 -14.72 -4.84 -5.49
C GLY A 107 -15.36 -5.31 -6.80
N LEU A 108 -14.91 -4.80 -7.94
CA LEU A 108 -15.29 -5.31 -9.25
C LEU A 108 -14.88 -6.78 -9.41
N LEU A 109 -13.59 -7.09 -9.23
CA LEU A 109 -13.00 -8.43 -9.39
C LEU A 109 -13.64 -9.47 -8.47
N ALA A 110 -13.83 -9.13 -7.20
CA ALA A 110 -14.49 -9.96 -6.20
C ALA A 110 -15.90 -10.36 -6.66
N VAL A 111 -16.68 -9.44 -7.21
CA VAL A 111 -18.01 -9.76 -7.76
C VAL A 111 -17.93 -10.67 -8.99
N MET A 112 -16.85 -10.62 -9.77
CA MET A 112 -16.62 -11.53 -10.90
C MET A 112 -16.34 -12.97 -10.43
N VAL A 113 -15.54 -13.13 -9.38
CA VAL A 113 -15.07 -14.45 -8.91
C VAL A 113 -15.93 -15.08 -7.82
N ARG A 114 -16.86 -14.32 -7.18
CA ARG A 114 -17.66 -14.79 -6.02
C ARG A 114 -18.51 -16.04 -6.24
N ARG A 115 -18.77 -16.42 -7.49
CA ARG A 115 -19.57 -17.61 -7.85
C ARG A 115 -18.73 -18.88 -7.92
N VAL A 116 -17.41 -18.75 -7.93
CA VAL A 116 -16.49 -19.89 -7.93
C VAL A 116 -16.46 -20.47 -6.51
N PRO A 117 -16.59 -21.81 -6.34
CA PRO A 117 -16.46 -22.46 -5.03
C PRO A 117 -15.13 -22.10 -4.37
N GLY A 118 -15.14 -21.87 -3.05
CA GLY A 118 -13.95 -21.39 -2.33
C GLY A 118 -13.70 -19.88 -2.44
N TRP A 119 -14.75 -19.08 -2.66
CA TRP A 119 -14.67 -17.63 -2.82
C TRP A 119 -13.81 -16.85 -1.81
N PRO A 120 -13.64 -17.25 -0.52
CA PRO A 120 -12.77 -16.52 0.40
C PRO A 120 -11.31 -16.48 -0.06
N LEU A 121 -10.82 -17.58 -0.64
CA LEU A 121 -9.48 -17.68 -1.20
C LEU A 121 -9.33 -16.76 -2.42
N TRP A 122 -10.33 -16.75 -3.29
CA TRP A 122 -10.34 -15.91 -4.48
C TRP A 122 -10.40 -14.42 -4.13
N PHE A 123 -11.15 -14.04 -3.09
CA PHE A 123 -11.18 -12.66 -2.60
C PHE A 123 -9.80 -12.24 -2.08
N ALA A 124 -9.13 -13.09 -1.29
CA ALA A 124 -7.78 -12.80 -0.82
C ALA A 124 -6.80 -12.60 -1.99
N LEU A 125 -6.85 -13.46 -3.01
CA LEU A 125 -6.05 -13.33 -4.23
C LEU A 125 -6.36 -12.03 -5.01
N MET A 126 -7.64 -11.68 -5.18
CA MET A 126 -8.02 -10.42 -5.85
C MET A 126 -7.56 -9.19 -5.06
N TRP A 127 -7.57 -9.26 -3.73
CA TRP A 127 -7.06 -8.19 -2.87
C TRP A 127 -5.57 -7.97 -3.09
N THR A 128 -4.78 -9.05 -3.02
CA THR A 128 -3.34 -9.01 -3.27
C THR A 128 -3.00 -8.50 -4.67
N LEU A 129 -3.77 -8.89 -5.70
CA LEU A 129 -3.60 -8.36 -7.06
C LEU A 129 -3.84 -6.85 -7.12
N SER A 130 -4.86 -6.35 -6.40
CA SER A 130 -5.16 -4.93 -6.32
C SER A 130 -4.06 -4.14 -5.61
N GLU A 131 -3.52 -4.65 -4.50
CA GLU A 131 -2.40 -4.02 -3.80
C GLU A 131 -1.12 -4.04 -4.63
N TRP A 132 -0.84 -5.15 -5.33
CA TRP A 132 0.29 -5.23 -6.25
C TRP A 132 0.21 -4.18 -7.35
N LEU A 133 -0.96 -4.03 -7.97
CA LEU A 133 -1.18 -3.04 -9.02
C LEU A 133 -0.92 -1.62 -8.48
N LYS A 134 -1.47 -1.30 -7.31
CA LYS A 134 -1.27 -0.02 -6.61
C LYS A 134 0.20 0.27 -6.28
N SER A 135 0.94 -0.77 -5.95
CA SER A 135 2.37 -0.70 -5.61
C SER A 135 3.28 -0.58 -6.84
N THR A 136 2.72 -0.67 -8.04
CA THR A 136 3.50 -0.69 -9.30
C THR A 136 3.11 0.45 -10.24
N VAL A 137 1.83 0.81 -10.30
CA VAL A 137 1.30 1.82 -11.21
C VAL A 137 0.34 2.80 -10.53
N PRO A 138 0.31 4.07 -10.96
CA PRO A 138 1.22 4.72 -11.92
C PRO A 138 2.56 5.14 -11.29
N PHE A 139 3.55 5.50 -12.12
CA PHE A 139 4.80 6.17 -11.70
C PHE A 139 5.67 5.43 -10.67
N GLY A 140 5.65 4.10 -10.69
CA GLY A 140 6.35 3.28 -9.70
C GLY A 140 5.51 2.91 -8.48
N GLY A 141 4.25 3.37 -8.42
CA GLY A 141 3.26 2.97 -7.43
C GLY A 141 3.24 3.81 -6.16
N PHE A 142 2.14 3.70 -5.42
CA PHE A 142 1.93 4.34 -4.11
C PHE A 142 1.53 3.25 -3.10
N PRO A 143 2.47 2.47 -2.55
CA PRO A 143 2.17 1.33 -1.67
C PRO A 143 1.64 1.72 -0.26
N TRP A 144 1.31 3.00 -0.02
CA TRP A 144 0.74 3.45 1.24
C TRP A 144 -0.64 2.86 1.51
N GLY A 145 -0.92 2.40 2.73
CA GLY A 145 -2.21 1.77 3.03
C GLY A 145 -2.36 0.31 2.57
N ILE A 146 -1.26 -0.35 2.19
CA ILE A 146 -1.23 -1.82 2.08
C ILE A 146 -1.50 -2.45 3.44
N VAL A 147 -2.42 -3.40 3.49
CA VAL A 147 -2.95 -3.99 4.74
C VAL A 147 -1.85 -4.55 5.63
N GLY A 148 -0.80 -5.14 5.04
CA GLY A 148 0.32 -5.70 5.80
C GLY A 148 1.03 -4.70 6.71
N PHE A 149 1.10 -3.42 6.36
CA PHE A 149 1.72 -2.41 7.22
C PHE A 149 0.87 -2.02 8.43
N GLY A 150 -0.44 -2.31 8.42
CA GLY A 150 -1.31 -2.18 9.59
C GLY A 150 -1.15 -3.32 10.61
N GLN A 151 -0.31 -4.32 10.34
CA GLN A 151 -0.15 -5.50 11.19
C GLN A 151 1.15 -5.50 12.01
N THR A 152 1.91 -4.40 12.01
CA THR A 152 3.24 -4.33 12.65
C THR A 152 3.22 -4.42 14.18
N ASN A 153 2.06 -4.24 14.80
CA ASN A 153 1.86 -4.47 16.25
C ASN A 153 1.13 -5.79 16.55
N GLY A 154 0.80 -6.58 15.52
CA GLY A 154 -0.02 -7.79 15.62
C GLY A 154 0.78 -9.10 15.51
N PRO A 155 0.19 -10.22 15.95
CA PRO A 155 0.84 -11.53 15.86
C PRO A 155 1.11 -11.98 14.42
N PHE A 156 0.30 -11.49 13.47
CA PHE A 156 0.40 -11.85 12.06
C PHE A 156 1.65 -11.30 11.38
N LEU A 157 2.35 -10.32 11.98
CA LEU A 157 3.61 -9.80 11.46
C LEU A 157 4.60 -10.91 11.12
N ALA A 158 4.58 -12.03 11.87
CA ALA A 158 5.47 -13.16 11.62
C ALA A 158 5.35 -13.78 10.20
N LEU A 159 4.21 -13.63 9.53
CA LEU A 159 4.02 -14.09 8.15
C LEU A 159 4.93 -13.35 7.16
N ILE A 160 5.33 -12.11 7.47
CA ILE A 160 6.19 -11.31 6.60
C ILE A 160 7.55 -11.98 6.36
N ARG A 161 8.06 -12.73 7.34
CA ARG A 161 9.34 -13.47 7.23
C ARG A 161 9.30 -14.53 6.13
N LEU A 162 8.12 -15.05 5.79
CA LEU A 162 7.96 -16.15 4.84
C LEU A 162 7.83 -15.68 3.39
N GLY A 163 7.05 -14.62 3.14
CA GLY A 163 6.71 -14.19 1.78
C GLY A 163 6.56 -12.69 1.61
N GLY A 164 7.11 -11.91 2.55
CA GLY A 164 7.07 -10.45 2.53
C GLY A 164 5.69 -9.88 2.83
N VAL A 165 5.56 -8.58 2.62
CA VAL A 165 4.30 -7.84 2.82
C VAL A 165 3.14 -8.43 1.98
N PRO A 166 3.33 -8.88 0.72
CA PRO A 166 2.23 -9.46 -0.07
C PRO A 166 1.58 -10.69 0.58
N LEU A 167 2.37 -11.59 1.18
CA LEU A 167 1.84 -12.78 1.86
C LEU A 167 1.08 -12.41 3.15
N LEU A 168 1.58 -11.42 3.88
CA LEU A 168 0.91 -10.90 5.07
C LEU A 168 -0.46 -10.29 4.71
N SER A 169 -0.51 -9.40 3.71
CA SER A 169 -1.77 -8.85 3.21
C SER A 169 -2.74 -9.94 2.74
N PHE A 170 -2.24 -10.93 2.00
CA PHE A 170 -3.04 -12.08 1.58
C PHE A 170 -3.64 -12.82 2.78
N GLY A 171 -2.84 -13.09 3.82
CA GLY A 171 -3.29 -13.75 5.05
C GLY A 171 -4.40 -12.99 5.77
N ILE A 172 -4.28 -11.67 5.91
CA ILE A 172 -5.33 -10.84 6.53
C ILE A 172 -6.60 -10.81 5.67
N ALA A 173 -6.45 -10.66 4.36
CA ALA A 173 -7.59 -10.68 3.45
C ALA A 173 -8.32 -12.03 3.49
N LEU A 174 -7.57 -13.13 3.57
CA LEU A 174 -8.09 -14.49 3.69
C LEU A 174 -8.81 -14.70 5.02
N LEU A 175 -8.27 -14.22 6.13
CA LEU A 175 -8.93 -14.26 7.44
C LEU A 175 -10.26 -13.51 7.42
N GLY A 176 -10.28 -12.27 6.91
CA GLY A 176 -11.50 -11.47 6.84
C GLY A 176 -12.57 -12.09 5.92
N ALA A 177 -12.17 -12.53 4.72
CA ALA A 177 -13.10 -13.18 3.80
C ALA A 177 -13.63 -14.52 4.34
N SER A 178 -12.78 -15.30 5.02
CA SER A 178 -13.18 -16.57 5.65
C SER A 178 -14.08 -16.35 6.85
N LEU A 179 -13.83 -15.30 7.65
CA LEU A 179 -14.72 -14.90 8.73
C LEU A 179 -16.11 -14.54 8.21
N ALA A 180 -16.19 -13.75 7.13
CA ALA A 180 -17.47 -13.44 6.49
C ALA A 180 -18.19 -14.70 5.97
N ALA A 181 -17.47 -15.64 5.35
CA ALA A 181 -18.04 -16.90 4.91
C ALA A 181 -18.60 -17.73 6.08
N LEU A 182 -17.83 -17.85 7.15
CA LEU A 182 -18.22 -18.57 8.36
C LEU A 182 -19.48 -17.94 9.00
N THR A 183 -19.51 -16.62 9.15
CA THR A 183 -20.68 -15.91 9.69
C THR A 183 -21.92 -16.12 8.82
N LEU A 184 -21.78 -16.08 7.49
CA LEU A 184 -22.90 -16.31 6.57
C LEU A 184 -23.46 -17.73 6.70
N GLU A 185 -22.60 -18.75 6.81
CA GLU A 185 -23.05 -20.14 7.00
C GLU A 185 -23.73 -20.35 8.36
N ILE A 186 -23.19 -19.76 9.44
CA ILE A 186 -23.82 -19.80 10.77
C ILE A 186 -25.22 -19.18 10.72
N VAL A 187 -25.35 -17.98 10.13
CA VAL A 187 -26.65 -17.29 10.01
C VAL A 187 -27.64 -18.10 9.16
N ARG A 188 -27.21 -18.70 8.05
CA ARG A 188 -28.05 -19.59 7.23
C ARG A 188 -28.53 -20.80 8.03
N SER A 189 -27.63 -21.45 8.76
CA SER A 189 -27.98 -22.58 9.62
C SER A 189 -29.01 -22.18 10.68
N TRP A 190 -28.86 -21.03 11.32
CA TRP A 190 -29.81 -20.55 12.33
C TRP A 190 -31.19 -20.23 11.76
N GLN A 191 -31.25 -19.65 10.55
CA GLN A 191 -32.50 -19.33 9.87
C GLN A 191 -33.27 -20.58 9.39
N HIS A 192 -32.55 -21.63 8.98
CA HIS A 192 -33.16 -22.88 8.52
C HIS A 192 -33.51 -23.86 9.65
N SER A 193 -32.92 -23.72 10.85
CA SER A 193 -33.27 -24.52 12.04
C SER A 193 -34.71 -24.32 12.56
N GLY A 194 -35.46 -23.32 12.05
CA GLY A 194 -36.85 -23.06 12.44
C GLY A 194 -37.92 -23.80 11.62
N ALA A 195 -37.56 -24.46 10.52
CA ALA A 195 -38.50 -25.14 9.62
C ALA A 195 -38.14 -26.63 9.47
N ALA A 196 -38.72 -27.45 10.36
CA ALA A 196 -38.88 -28.90 10.28
C ALA A 196 -37.62 -29.79 10.07
N GLU A 197 -37.44 -30.67 11.07
CA GLU A 197 -36.62 -31.88 11.11
C GLU A 197 -35.09 -31.77 11.31
N ARG A 198 -34.71 -32.36 12.46
CA ARG A 198 -33.35 -32.62 12.93
C ARG A 198 -32.61 -33.54 11.97
N ALA A 199 -31.90 -32.94 11.01
CA ALA A 199 -30.63 -33.47 10.54
C ALA A 199 -29.66 -32.29 10.49
N VAL A 200 -28.74 -32.26 11.47
CA VAL A 200 -27.64 -31.30 11.55
C VAL A 200 -26.70 -31.58 10.38
N HIS A 201 -27.05 -31.04 9.22
CA HIS A 201 -26.11 -30.82 8.15
C HIS A 201 -26.05 -29.31 7.92
N VAL A 202 -25.39 -28.60 8.85
CA VAL A 202 -24.40 -27.64 8.36
C VAL A 202 -23.64 -28.44 7.33
N SER A 203 -23.75 -28.09 6.04
CA SER A 203 -22.98 -28.82 5.04
C SER A 203 -21.53 -28.72 5.51
N LEU A 204 -20.96 -29.83 6.02
CA LEU A 204 -19.57 -29.90 6.43
C LEU A 204 -18.69 -29.20 5.39
N PRO A 205 -18.91 -29.38 4.06
CA PRO A 205 -18.20 -28.64 3.02
C PRO A 205 -18.23 -27.10 3.14
N GLY A 206 -19.33 -26.50 3.59
CA GLY A 206 -19.54 -25.03 3.64
C GLY A 206 -18.74 -24.32 4.73
N VAL A 207 -18.52 -24.97 5.87
CA VAL A 207 -17.74 -24.42 7.00
C VAL A 207 -16.29 -24.93 7.00
N LEU A 208 -16.02 -26.12 6.43
CA LEU A 208 -14.68 -26.70 6.39
C LEU A 208 -13.68 -25.82 5.63
N MET A 209 -14.05 -25.26 4.47
CA MET A 209 -13.12 -24.44 3.69
C MET A 209 -12.72 -23.12 4.39
N PRO A 210 -13.67 -22.29 4.89
CA PRO A 210 -13.32 -21.12 5.69
C PRO A 210 -12.55 -21.48 6.97
N GLY A 211 -12.93 -22.57 7.64
CA GLY A 211 -12.23 -23.08 8.81
C GLY A 211 -10.78 -23.45 8.50
N LEU A 212 -10.55 -24.20 7.42
CA LEU A 212 -9.21 -24.58 6.96
C LEU A 212 -8.36 -23.36 6.61
N CYS A 213 -8.93 -22.35 5.95
CA CYS A 213 -8.22 -21.11 5.62
C CYS A 213 -7.79 -20.36 6.88
N ILE A 214 -8.69 -20.21 7.86
CA ILE A 214 -8.38 -19.58 9.15
C ILE A 214 -7.30 -20.37 9.88
N THR A 215 -7.48 -21.70 10.00
CA THR A 215 -6.51 -22.59 10.65
C THR A 215 -5.15 -22.53 9.95
N ALA A 216 -5.10 -22.50 8.62
CA ALA A 216 -3.84 -22.39 7.88
C ALA A 216 -3.09 -21.09 8.20
N VAL A 217 -3.77 -19.94 8.22
CA VAL A 217 -3.15 -18.65 8.57
C VAL A 217 -2.67 -18.64 10.02
N LEU A 218 -3.50 -19.12 10.96
CA LEU A 218 -3.16 -19.17 12.38
C LEU A 218 -1.98 -20.12 12.65
N LEU A 219 -1.99 -21.33 12.08
CA LEU A 219 -0.90 -22.30 12.22
C LEU A 219 0.39 -21.78 11.59
N THR A 220 0.32 -21.21 10.39
CA THR A 220 1.51 -20.64 9.73
C THR A 220 2.10 -19.51 10.57
N THR A 221 1.25 -18.66 11.16
CA THR A 221 1.67 -17.61 12.09
C THR A 221 2.32 -18.21 13.34
N ALA A 222 1.71 -19.22 13.94
CA ALA A 222 2.21 -19.88 15.14
C ALA A 222 3.56 -20.59 14.90
N VAL A 223 3.77 -21.15 13.72
CA VAL A 223 5.04 -21.79 13.31
C VAL A 223 6.12 -20.74 13.02
N ALA A 224 5.78 -19.61 12.40
CA ALA A 224 6.74 -18.55 12.07
C ALA A 224 7.13 -17.68 13.29
N ALA A 225 6.20 -17.42 14.21
CA ALA A 225 6.41 -16.49 15.32
C ALA A 225 7.62 -16.80 16.23
N PRO A 226 7.92 -18.06 16.60
CA PRO A 226 9.11 -18.39 17.38
C PRO A 226 10.42 -18.04 16.68
N GLN A 227 10.48 -18.06 15.34
CA GLN A 227 11.68 -17.66 14.60
C GLN A 227 11.88 -16.15 14.64
N VAL A 228 10.80 -15.38 14.48
CA VAL A 228 10.83 -13.92 14.58
C VAL A 228 11.22 -13.48 15.98
N ARG A 229 10.62 -14.05 17.04
CA ARG A 229 10.98 -13.72 18.44
C ARG A 229 12.44 -14.04 18.77
N ARG A 230 12.97 -15.15 18.26
CA ARG A 230 14.39 -15.51 18.45
C ARG A 230 15.34 -14.58 17.69
N ALA A 231 14.88 -13.92 16.63
CA ALA A 231 15.69 -13.02 15.83
C ALA A 231 16.22 -11.82 16.62
N ALA A 232 15.46 -11.32 17.61
CA ALA A 232 15.91 -10.26 18.52
C ALA A 232 16.72 -10.78 19.72
N GLY A 233 16.44 -12.00 20.20
CA GLY A 233 17.14 -12.60 21.35
C GLY A 233 18.62 -12.86 21.11
N GLY A 234 19.05 -13.04 19.84
CA GLY A 234 20.43 -13.30 19.42
C GLY A 234 21.10 -14.43 20.19
N ALA A 235 20.62 -15.63 19.90
CA ALA A 235 21.17 -16.89 20.41
C ALA A 235 22.43 -17.34 19.65
N GLY A 236 23.24 -16.42 19.12
CA GLY A 236 24.43 -16.73 18.31
C GLY A 236 25.57 -15.73 18.51
N ASP A 237 26.75 -16.09 17.99
CA ASP A 237 28.01 -15.32 18.09
C ASP A 237 28.05 -14.10 17.13
N GLU A 238 26.90 -13.43 16.91
CA GLU A 238 26.80 -12.27 16.04
C GLU A 238 27.54 -11.08 16.66
N PRO A 239 28.48 -10.42 15.94
CA PRO A 239 29.21 -9.30 16.49
C PRO A 239 28.26 -8.11 16.73
N THR A 240 28.47 -7.41 17.84
CA THR A 240 27.70 -6.23 18.23
C THR A 240 28.46 -4.97 17.91
N VAL A 241 27.75 -3.94 17.45
CA VAL A 241 28.28 -2.60 17.21
C VAL A 241 27.36 -1.56 17.81
N THR A 242 27.92 -0.46 18.30
CA THR A 242 27.13 0.70 18.74
C THR A 242 26.88 1.60 17.53
N VAL A 243 25.62 1.91 17.25
CA VAL A 243 25.23 2.82 16.16
C VAL A 243 24.50 4.02 16.76
N ALA A 244 24.85 5.22 16.28
CA ALA A 244 24.14 6.42 16.66
C ALA A 244 23.22 6.92 15.54
N ALA A 245 22.06 7.46 15.90
CA ALA A 245 21.16 8.19 15.01
C ALA A 245 20.99 9.62 15.54
N ILE A 246 21.19 10.63 14.68
CA ILE A 246 21.11 12.04 15.07
C ILE A 246 19.80 12.65 14.57
N GLN A 247 19.13 13.39 15.44
CA GLN A 247 17.93 14.17 15.11
C GLN A 247 18.20 15.64 15.40
N GLY A 248 18.56 16.41 14.37
CA GLY A 248 18.94 17.82 14.53
C GLY A 248 17.78 18.77 14.79
N ASN A 249 16.57 18.44 14.31
CA ASN A 249 15.43 19.35 14.22
C ASN A 249 15.63 20.51 13.21
N VAL A 250 14.56 21.24 12.90
CA VAL A 250 14.58 22.42 12.01
C VAL A 250 14.58 23.73 12.81
N PRO A 251 15.14 24.82 12.27
CA PRO A 251 15.06 26.15 12.88
C PRO A 251 13.62 26.68 12.93
N ARG A 252 13.36 27.70 13.77
CA ARG A 252 12.06 28.40 13.85
C ARG A 252 11.74 29.13 12.52
N LEU A 253 10.45 29.27 12.21
CA LEU A 253 9.95 30.06 11.08
C LEU A 253 10.52 31.49 11.09
N GLY A 254 10.95 32.00 9.93
CA GLY A 254 11.40 33.39 9.77
C GLY A 254 12.78 33.59 9.10
N LEU A 255 13.51 32.51 8.81
CA LEU A 255 14.78 32.55 8.07
C LEU A 255 14.57 32.47 6.55
N ASP A 256 15.47 33.05 5.76
CA ASP A 256 15.49 32.86 4.30
C ASP A 256 15.89 31.43 3.89
N PHE A 257 15.70 31.05 2.63
CA PHE A 257 15.87 29.66 2.18
C PHE A 257 17.28 29.10 2.43
N ASN A 258 18.34 29.86 2.13
CA ASN A 258 19.71 29.37 2.30
C ASN A 258 20.16 29.35 3.77
N SER A 259 19.74 30.33 4.57
CA SER A 259 20.00 30.34 6.02
C SER A 259 19.26 29.20 6.74
N GLN A 260 18.08 28.80 6.27
CA GLN A 260 17.41 27.60 6.77
C GLN A 260 18.20 26.32 6.47
N ARG A 261 18.68 26.14 5.22
CA ARG A 261 19.46 24.96 4.82
C ARG A 261 20.75 24.81 5.65
N ARG A 262 21.46 25.92 5.85
CA ARG A 262 22.65 25.98 6.72
C ARG A 262 22.31 25.65 8.17
N ALA A 263 21.23 26.22 8.70
CA ALA A 263 20.82 25.99 10.08
C ALA A 263 20.43 24.53 10.37
N VAL A 264 19.81 23.83 9.41
CA VAL A 264 19.55 22.39 9.56
C VAL A 264 20.86 21.60 9.68
N LEU A 265 21.86 21.88 8.83
CA LEU A 265 23.18 21.27 8.96
C LEU A 265 23.82 21.57 10.32
N ASP A 266 23.83 22.84 10.75
CA ASP A 266 24.40 23.26 12.03
C ASP A 266 23.75 22.57 13.22
N ASN A 267 22.44 22.29 13.15
CA ASN A 267 21.74 21.55 14.18
C ASN A 267 22.21 20.10 14.29
N HIS A 268 22.42 19.40 13.18
CA HIS A 268 22.95 18.03 13.18
C HIS A 268 24.40 17.98 13.65
N VAL A 269 25.22 18.95 13.23
CA VAL A 269 26.59 19.12 13.74
C VAL A 269 26.56 19.28 15.26
N ARG A 270 25.73 20.20 15.78
CA ARG A 270 25.64 20.47 17.22
C ARG A 270 25.20 19.24 18.02
N GLN A 271 24.20 18.50 17.54
CA GLN A 271 23.75 17.27 18.21
C GLN A 271 24.83 16.17 18.17
N THR A 272 25.61 16.10 17.10
CA THR A 272 26.74 15.15 17.01
C THR A 272 27.89 15.54 17.94
N VAL A 273 28.21 16.82 18.05
CA VAL A 273 29.20 17.33 19.01
C VAL A 273 28.74 17.09 20.45
N GLN A 274 27.45 17.31 20.75
CA GLN A 274 26.89 16.99 22.05
C GLN A 274 27.03 15.49 22.38
N LEU A 275 26.73 14.59 21.43
CA LEU A 275 26.99 13.16 21.61
C LEU A 275 28.48 12.89 21.88
N ALA A 276 29.39 13.54 21.18
CA ALA A 276 30.83 13.39 21.41
C ALA A 276 31.25 13.83 22.83
N GLU A 277 30.71 14.94 23.33
CA GLU A 277 30.91 15.40 24.71
C GLU A 277 30.37 14.39 25.73
N ASP A 278 29.18 13.82 25.47
CA ASP A 278 28.58 12.79 26.31
C ASP A 278 29.40 11.49 26.31
N VAL A 279 29.99 11.10 25.17
CA VAL A 279 30.92 9.97 25.09
C VAL A 279 32.20 10.24 25.88
N HIS A 280 32.80 11.42 25.71
CA HIS A 280 34.02 11.79 26.44
C HIS A 280 33.79 11.84 27.96
N ALA A 281 32.60 12.27 28.39
CA ALA A 281 32.20 12.29 29.78
C ALA A 281 31.72 10.93 30.33
N GLY A 282 31.70 9.87 29.51
CA GLY A 282 31.24 8.53 29.90
C GLY A 282 29.72 8.41 30.12
N ARG A 283 28.92 9.37 29.60
CA ARG A 283 27.45 9.35 29.64
C ARG A 283 26.82 8.60 28.47
N ALA A 284 27.56 8.43 27.38
CA ALA A 284 27.16 7.65 26.20
C ALA A 284 28.30 6.70 25.76
N PRO A 285 28.03 5.56 25.13
CA PRO A 285 29.02 4.69 24.55
C PRO A 285 29.56 5.26 23.22
N GLN A 286 30.83 5.01 22.91
CA GLN A 286 31.41 5.37 21.61
C GLN A 286 30.69 4.64 20.46
N PRO A 287 30.07 5.37 19.51
CA PRO A 287 29.50 4.74 18.33
C PRO A 287 30.60 4.32 17.35
N GLN A 288 30.36 3.21 16.65
CA GLN A 288 31.22 2.77 15.54
C GLN A 288 30.94 3.55 14.26
N PHE A 289 29.69 4.00 14.07
CA PHE A 289 29.32 4.97 13.06
C PHE A 289 28.03 5.70 13.46
N VAL A 290 27.80 6.85 12.82
CA VAL A 290 26.65 7.72 13.07
C VAL A 290 25.81 7.82 11.80
N ILE A 291 24.48 7.82 11.92
CA ILE A 291 23.56 8.04 10.80
C ILE A 291 22.90 9.40 10.99
N TRP A 292 23.02 10.24 9.96
CA TRP A 292 22.25 11.48 9.86
C TRP A 292 21.01 11.28 8.98
N PRO A 293 19.96 12.08 9.18
CA PRO A 293 18.76 12.06 8.36
C PRO A 293 19.01 12.48 6.90
N GLU A 294 18.02 12.18 6.06
CA GLU A 294 17.91 12.69 4.69
C GLU A 294 17.96 14.23 4.71
N ASN A 295 18.67 14.83 3.75
CA ASN A 295 18.84 16.27 3.64
C ASN A 295 19.32 16.96 4.95
N SER A 296 20.05 16.24 5.81
CA SER A 296 20.73 16.83 6.97
C SER A 296 21.77 17.86 6.55
N SER A 297 22.36 17.70 5.36
CA SER A 297 23.02 18.78 4.62
C SER A 297 22.31 19.02 3.30
N ASP A 298 21.44 20.01 3.25
CA ASP A 298 20.83 20.44 2.00
C ASP A 298 21.85 21.14 1.07
N ILE A 299 22.89 21.74 1.65
CA ILE A 299 23.99 22.34 0.89
C ILE A 299 24.93 21.22 0.43
N ASP A 300 25.23 21.18 -0.88
CA ASP A 300 26.12 20.18 -1.46
C ASP A 300 27.55 20.34 -0.89
N PRO A 301 28.04 19.37 -0.09
CA PRO A 301 29.34 19.47 0.56
C PRO A 301 30.51 19.23 -0.41
N PHE A 302 30.28 18.71 -1.62
CA PHE A 302 31.33 18.54 -2.61
C PHE A 302 31.68 19.86 -3.30
N THR A 303 30.73 20.79 -3.38
CA THR A 303 30.92 22.11 -4.00
C THR A 303 31.08 23.24 -3.00
N ASN A 304 30.64 23.05 -1.74
CA ASN A 304 30.66 24.08 -0.71
C ASN A 304 31.58 23.67 0.46
N THR A 305 32.72 24.36 0.57
CA THR A 305 33.76 24.03 1.56
C THR A 305 33.31 24.26 3.00
N ASP A 306 32.41 25.20 3.26
CA ASP A 306 31.87 25.46 4.60
C ASP A 306 30.98 24.31 5.09
N ALA A 307 30.20 23.68 4.20
CA ALA A 307 29.40 22.50 4.51
C ALA A 307 30.32 21.31 4.80
N ALA A 308 31.29 21.05 3.92
CA ALA A 308 32.30 20.00 4.12
C ALA A 308 33.07 20.14 5.44
N GLN A 309 33.49 21.36 5.78
CA GLN A 309 34.24 21.63 7.01
C GLN A 309 33.39 21.31 8.24
N GLN A 310 32.11 21.68 8.23
CA GLN A 310 31.23 21.50 9.37
C GLN A 310 30.85 20.03 9.59
N ILE A 311 30.66 19.28 8.50
CA ILE A 311 30.52 17.81 8.56
C ILE A 311 31.81 17.18 9.12
N SER A 312 32.98 17.66 8.66
CA SER A 312 34.28 17.16 9.14
C SER A 312 34.49 17.46 10.63
N VAL A 313 34.08 18.65 11.12
CA VAL A 313 34.09 18.98 12.55
C VAL A 313 33.26 17.98 13.35
N ALA A 314 32.05 17.65 12.89
CA ALA A 314 31.20 16.68 13.56
C ALA A 314 31.83 15.27 13.58
N ALA A 315 32.33 14.81 12.43
CA ALA A 315 32.97 13.49 12.31
C ALA A 315 34.22 13.38 13.19
N GLN A 316 35.06 14.42 13.20
CA GLN A 316 36.27 14.48 14.04
C GLN A 316 35.94 14.55 15.52
N ALA A 317 34.91 15.31 15.91
CA ALA A 317 34.50 15.41 17.32
C ALA A 317 34.05 14.05 17.86
N ILE A 318 33.21 13.32 17.13
CA ILE A 318 32.75 11.99 17.55
C ILE A 318 33.78 10.88 17.31
N GLY A 319 34.78 11.12 16.46
CA GLY A 319 35.82 10.13 16.13
C GLY A 319 35.31 8.90 15.38
N ALA A 320 34.19 9.01 14.68
CA ALA A 320 33.54 7.92 13.96
C ALA A 320 32.98 8.41 12.61
N PRO A 321 32.92 7.55 11.58
CA PRO A 321 32.35 7.92 10.29
C PRO A 321 30.85 8.22 10.40
N ILE A 322 30.39 9.19 9.62
CA ILE A 322 29.00 9.65 9.59
C ILE A 322 28.39 9.31 8.22
N LEU A 323 27.25 8.62 8.19
CA LEU A 323 26.42 8.49 6.99
C LEU A 323 25.56 9.75 6.85
N VAL A 324 26.01 10.69 6.03
CA VAL A 324 25.44 12.03 5.85
C VAL A 324 24.42 12.03 4.73
N GLY A 325 23.16 12.37 5.03
CA GLY A 325 22.14 12.63 4.02
C GLY A 325 22.29 14.02 3.41
N THR A 326 22.53 14.10 2.09
CA THR A 326 22.77 15.36 1.39
C THR A 326 22.20 15.38 -0.03
N VAL A 327 22.18 16.56 -0.64
CA VAL A 327 21.80 16.77 -2.03
C VAL A 327 23.05 17.09 -2.83
N VAL A 328 23.33 16.29 -3.85
CA VAL A 328 24.51 16.47 -4.71
C VAL A 328 24.07 16.85 -6.12
N ALA A 329 24.63 17.94 -6.64
CA ALA A 329 24.42 18.33 -8.03
C ALA A 329 24.94 17.23 -8.97
N ARG A 330 24.18 16.90 -10.01
CA ARG A 330 24.65 15.93 -11.00
C ARG A 330 25.60 16.59 -12.00
N PRO A 331 26.46 15.80 -12.69
CA PRO A 331 27.34 16.33 -13.73
C PRO A 331 26.61 17.08 -14.86
N ASP A 332 25.34 16.74 -15.13
CA ASP A 332 24.47 17.36 -16.12
C ASP A 332 23.66 18.57 -15.58
N TRP A 333 23.97 19.05 -14.37
CA TRP A 333 23.32 20.20 -13.78
C TRP A 333 23.59 21.49 -14.58
N THR A 334 22.53 22.23 -14.86
CA THR A 334 22.56 23.61 -15.36
C THR A 334 21.43 24.42 -14.69
N PRO A 335 21.44 25.77 -14.76
CA PRO A 335 20.31 26.57 -14.28
C PRO A 335 18.95 26.18 -14.89
N ASP A 336 18.95 25.72 -16.14
CA ASP A 336 17.74 25.28 -16.86
C ASP A 336 17.42 23.79 -16.63
N ASN A 337 18.41 22.98 -16.22
CA ASN A 337 18.27 21.58 -15.86
C ASN A 337 18.91 21.34 -14.47
N PRO A 338 18.23 21.69 -13.37
CA PRO A 338 18.80 21.63 -12.04
C PRO A 338 18.80 20.19 -11.47
N ALA A 339 19.30 19.24 -12.27
CA ALA A 339 19.36 17.82 -11.94
C ALA A 339 20.26 17.57 -10.72
N ALA A 340 19.73 16.85 -9.75
CA ALA A 340 20.44 16.53 -8.51
C ALA A 340 20.16 15.08 -8.07
N SER A 341 20.96 14.58 -7.15
CA SER A 341 20.76 13.29 -6.49
C SER A 341 20.54 13.52 -5.00
N ASN A 342 19.60 12.77 -4.43
CA ASN A 342 19.43 12.66 -2.98
C ASN A 342 20.30 11.49 -2.50
N SER A 343 21.28 11.78 -1.65
CA SER A 343 22.44 10.92 -1.44
C SER A 343 22.73 10.70 0.04
N ALA A 344 23.15 9.49 0.39
CA ALA A 344 23.75 9.17 1.67
C ALA A 344 25.25 8.91 1.48
N VAL A 345 26.10 9.75 2.05
CA VAL A 345 27.56 9.74 1.87
C VAL A 345 28.23 9.35 3.17
N VAL A 346 29.10 8.34 3.15
CA VAL A 346 29.96 8.02 4.27
C VAL A 346 31.04 9.09 4.37
N TRP A 347 31.10 9.79 5.50
CA TRP A 347 32.09 10.81 5.78
C TRP A 347 33.02 10.33 6.89
N ASP A 348 34.26 10.01 6.53
CA ASP A 348 35.29 9.56 7.44
C ASP A 348 35.92 10.74 8.21
N PRO A 349 36.20 10.61 9.52
CA PRO A 349 36.79 11.69 10.32
C PRO A 349 38.17 12.16 9.83
N VAL A 350 38.92 11.30 9.14
CA VAL A 350 40.28 11.57 8.67
C VAL A 350 40.30 11.76 7.15
N ALA A 351 39.74 10.81 6.40
CA ALA A 351 39.79 10.81 4.93
C ALA A 351 38.73 11.72 4.29
N GLY A 352 37.68 12.12 5.01
CA GLY A 352 36.58 12.91 4.48
C GLY A 352 35.56 12.07 3.70
N PRO A 353 34.92 12.61 2.65
CA PRO A 353 33.85 11.90 1.93
C PRO A 353 34.35 10.64 1.22
N GLY A 354 33.61 9.53 1.36
CA GLY A 354 33.92 8.22 0.81
C GLY A 354 32.76 7.62 0.02
N GLU A 355 32.42 6.36 0.32
CA GLU A 355 31.33 5.64 -0.35
C GLU A 355 29.99 6.39 -0.26
N ARG A 356 29.18 6.26 -1.31
CA ARG A 356 27.93 7.00 -1.45
C ARG A 356 26.85 6.12 -2.05
N HIS A 357 25.64 6.25 -1.52
CA HIS A 357 24.43 5.71 -2.09
C HIS A 357 23.52 6.84 -2.58
N ASP A 358 23.06 6.75 -3.83
CA ASP A 358 22.04 7.64 -4.40
C ASP A 358 20.67 6.96 -4.37
N LYS A 359 19.68 7.67 -3.86
CA LYS A 359 18.28 7.25 -3.77
C LYS A 359 17.79 6.73 -5.12
N GLN A 360 17.29 5.50 -5.17
CA GLN A 360 16.91 4.80 -6.40
C GLN A 360 15.41 4.92 -6.70
N ILE A 361 14.57 5.02 -5.66
CA ILE A 361 13.12 5.20 -5.81
C ILE A 361 12.76 6.63 -5.42
N ILE A 362 12.64 7.48 -6.44
CA ILE A 362 12.34 8.90 -6.25
C ILE A 362 10.84 9.09 -6.04
N GLN A 363 10.48 9.92 -5.06
CA GLN A 363 9.09 10.22 -4.73
C GLN A 363 8.44 11.08 -5.83
N PRO A 364 7.36 10.60 -6.48
CA PRO A 364 6.60 11.41 -7.43
C PRO A 364 5.93 12.61 -6.76
N PHE A 365 5.75 13.69 -7.51
CA PHE A 365 5.09 14.94 -7.11
C PHE A 365 5.81 15.80 -6.06
N GLY A 366 6.81 15.26 -5.36
CA GLY A 366 7.69 15.99 -4.44
C GLY A 366 9.10 16.16 -5.01
N GLU A 367 9.81 15.05 -5.17
CA GLU A 367 11.22 15.01 -5.59
C GLU A 367 11.41 15.06 -7.10
N TYR A 368 10.41 14.62 -7.86
CA TYR A 368 10.29 14.85 -9.29
C TYR A 368 8.82 15.02 -9.70
N MET A 369 8.56 15.64 -10.85
CA MET A 369 7.20 15.81 -11.38
C MET A 369 6.96 14.94 -12.61
N PRO A 370 6.22 13.82 -12.51
CA PRO A 370 5.76 13.08 -13.67
C PRO A 370 4.91 13.99 -14.55
N TRP A 371 5.13 13.99 -15.87
CA TRP A 371 4.32 14.77 -16.84
C TRP A 371 4.04 16.22 -16.40
N ARG A 372 5.08 16.96 -15.95
CA ARG A 372 4.97 18.32 -15.41
C ARG A 372 4.08 19.26 -16.22
N GLY A 373 4.14 19.20 -17.56
CA GLY A 373 3.28 20.00 -18.43
C GLY A 373 1.78 19.76 -18.21
N PHE A 374 1.35 18.51 -18.03
CA PHE A 374 -0.05 18.18 -17.73
C PHE A 374 -0.46 18.64 -16.33
N PHE A 375 0.33 18.31 -15.30
CA PHE A 375 -0.04 18.62 -13.91
C PHE A 375 0.02 20.12 -13.59
N ARG A 376 0.79 20.90 -14.34
CA ARG A 376 0.78 22.37 -14.25
C ARG A 376 -0.62 22.96 -14.50
N HIS A 377 -1.45 22.32 -15.32
CA HIS A 377 -2.83 22.75 -15.53
C HIS A 377 -3.76 22.45 -14.34
N LEU A 378 -3.38 21.52 -13.46
CA LEU A 378 -4.15 21.15 -12.26
C LEU A 378 -3.72 21.93 -11.02
N SER A 379 -2.43 22.25 -10.91
CA SER A 379 -1.89 22.99 -9.77
C SER A 379 -0.57 23.69 -10.12
N SER A 380 -0.42 24.94 -9.67
CA SER A 380 0.84 25.69 -9.76
C SER A 380 1.97 25.08 -8.91
N PHE A 381 1.65 24.21 -7.94
CA PHE A 381 2.66 23.46 -7.19
C PHE A 381 3.46 22.48 -8.06
N ALA A 382 2.97 22.12 -9.25
CA ALA A 382 3.67 21.21 -10.15
C ALA A 382 5.07 21.72 -10.57
N ASP A 383 5.24 23.03 -10.63
CA ASP A 383 6.51 23.68 -10.99
C ASP A 383 7.50 23.78 -9.83
N ARG A 384 7.03 23.53 -8.59
CA ARG A 384 7.87 23.55 -7.38
C ARG A 384 8.46 22.19 -7.04
N ALA A 385 7.97 21.12 -7.66
CA ALA A 385 8.54 19.78 -7.46
C ALA A 385 9.95 19.68 -8.02
N GLY A 386 10.78 18.89 -7.34
CA GLY A 386 12.21 18.76 -7.60
C GLY A 386 12.57 18.17 -8.96
N TYR A 387 13.88 17.98 -9.15
CA TYR A 387 14.50 17.45 -10.35
C TYR A 387 15.44 16.30 -9.99
N PHE A 388 15.09 15.54 -8.95
CA PHE A 388 15.91 14.40 -8.55
C PHE A 388 15.86 13.29 -9.60
N VAL A 389 17.05 12.74 -9.87
CA VAL A 389 17.24 11.65 -10.81
C VAL A 389 17.52 10.38 -10.00
N PRO A 390 16.88 9.24 -10.33
CA PRO A 390 17.18 7.96 -9.71
C PRO A 390 18.67 7.61 -9.74
N GLY A 391 19.19 7.18 -8.59
CA GLY A 391 20.50 6.58 -8.46
C GLY A 391 20.58 5.16 -9.02
N THR A 392 21.79 4.63 -9.02
CA THR A 392 22.11 3.24 -9.38
C THR A 392 23.07 2.66 -8.35
N GLY A 393 23.09 1.34 -8.16
CA GLY A 393 24.07 0.68 -7.29
C GLY A 393 23.45 -0.44 -6.45
N SER A 394 24.26 -0.98 -5.53
CA SER A 394 23.88 -2.12 -4.69
C SER A 394 22.91 -1.79 -3.55
N GLY A 395 22.71 -0.50 -3.24
CA GLY A 395 21.98 -0.09 -2.04
C GLY A 395 22.78 -0.25 -0.75
N VAL A 396 24.10 -0.45 -0.82
CA VAL A 396 24.99 -0.70 0.32
C VAL A 396 26.16 0.28 0.31
N VAL A 397 26.53 0.78 1.48
CA VAL A 397 27.77 1.52 1.75
C VAL A 397 28.48 0.95 2.97
N HIS A 398 29.79 1.18 3.11
CA HIS A 398 30.58 0.71 4.25
C HIS A 398 30.91 1.85 5.22
N ALA A 399 30.31 1.80 6.41
CA ALA A 399 30.63 2.72 7.51
C ALA A 399 31.45 1.97 8.56
N ALA A 400 32.70 2.40 8.77
CA ALA A 400 33.67 1.70 9.64
C ALA A 400 33.80 0.19 9.31
N GLY A 401 33.76 -0.16 8.02
CA GLY A 401 33.82 -1.53 7.53
C GLY A 401 32.52 -2.33 7.65
N VAL A 402 31.47 -1.79 8.28
CA VAL A 402 30.15 -2.43 8.38
C VAL A 402 29.34 -2.17 7.10
N PRO A 403 28.85 -3.20 6.38
CA PRO A 403 27.95 -3.02 5.25
C PRO A 403 26.57 -2.55 5.72
N VAL A 404 26.22 -1.31 5.41
CA VAL A 404 24.95 -0.66 5.75
C VAL A 404 24.07 -0.56 4.51
N GLY A 405 22.89 -1.18 4.57
CA GLY A 405 21.87 -1.06 3.53
C GLY A 405 21.09 0.23 3.70
N VAL A 406 21.01 1.08 2.67
CA VAL A 406 20.36 2.39 2.76
C VAL A 406 19.06 2.38 1.98
N ALA A 407 17.97 2.83 2.62
CA ALA A 407 16.71 3.14 1.95
C ALA A 407 16.20 4.48 2.46
N THR A 408 16.35 5.53 1.65
CA THR A 408 16.09 6.89 2.06
C THR A 408 14.59 7.20 2.02
N CYS A 409 14.01 7.57 3.16
CA CYS A 409 12.64 8.08 3.31
C CYS A 409 11.60 7.21 2.59
N TRP A 410 11.11 7.67 1.43
CA TRP A 410 10.15 7.00 0.55
C TRP A 410 10.55 5.58 0.15
N GLU A 411 11.84 5.21 0.12
CA GLU A 411 12.26 3.89 -0.35
C GLU A 411 11.87 2.74 0.59
N VAL A 412 11.74 3.01 1.89
CA VAL A 412 11.50 1.98 2.93
C VAL A 412 10.18 1.21 2.72
N ILE A 413 9.20 1.82 2.06
CA ILE A 413 7.90 1.20 1.80
C ILE A 413 7.98 0.15 0.67
N PHE A 414 9.02 0.20 -0.18
CA PHE A 414 9.15 -0.70 -1.34
C PHE A 414 9.96 -1.94 -1.01
N ASP A 415 9.39 -3.12 -1.28
CA ASP A 415 10.03 -4.41 -1.04
C ASP A 415 11.41 -4.55 -1.72
N ARG A 416 11.63 -3.89 -2.86
CA ARG A 416 12.86 -4.04 -3.63
C ARG A 416 14.08 -3.34 -3.03
N ALA A 417 13.89 -2.18 -2.39
CA ALA A 417 15.00 -1.33 -1.95
C ALA A 417 15.90 -2.06 -0.93
N LEU A 418 15.32 -2.48 0.20
CA LEU A 418 16.09 -3.11 1.27
C LEU A 418 16.39 -4.59 1.00
N ARG A 419 15.56 -5.29 0.22
CA ARG A 419 15.85 -6.67 -0.20
C ARG A 419 17.14 -6.74 -1.02
N GLU A 420 17.32 -5.81 -1.96
CA GLU A 420 18.53 -5.75 -2.79
C GLU A 420 19.76 -5.43 -1.94
N SER A 421 19.67 -4.45 -1.02
CA SER A 421 20.75 -4.16 -0.08
C SER A 421 21.17 -5.37 0.76
N VAL A 422 20.20 -6.13 1.28
CA VAL A 422 20.47 -7.33 2.11
C VAL A 422 21.12 -8.44 1.28
N ARG A 423 20.65 -8.67 0.05
CA ARG A 423 21.26 -9.64 -0.88
C ARG A 423 22.67 -9.21 -1.30
N ASN A 424 22.96 -7.92 -1.27
CA ASN A 424 24.29 -7.34 -1.51
C ASN A 424 25.15 -7.26 -0.23
N GLY A 425 24.74 -7.92 0.86
CA GLY A 425 25.56 -8.12 2.05
C GLY A 425 25.29 -7.16 3.21
N ALA A 426 24.27 -6.30 3.13
CA ALA A 426 23.93 -5.40 4.24
C ALA A 426 23.69 -6.16 5.55
N GLN A 427 24.33 -5.70 6.62
CA GLN A 427 24.26 -6.31 7.97
C GLN A 427 23.38 -5.50 8.93
N VAL A 428 23.20 -4.21 8.65
CA VAL A 428 22.28 -3.28 9.32
C VAL A 428 21.63 -2.43 8.24
N LEU A 429 20.39 -1.97 8.47
CA LEU A 429 19.67 -1.11 7.53
C LEU A 429 19.53 0.30 8.11
N ALA A 430 19.82 1.31 7.30
CA ALA A 430 19.64 2.72 7.62
C ALA A 430 18.47 3.28 6.81
N VAL A 431 17.60 4.04 7.48
CA VAL A 431 16.49 4.77 6.87
C VAL A 431 16.62 6.25 7.24
N PRO A 432 17.50 7.01 6.55
CA PRO A 432 17.54 8.46 6.66
C PRO A 432 16.23 9.06 6.13
N THR A 433 15.60 9.96 6.87
CA THR A 433 14.29 10.53 6.46
C THR A 433 14.12 11.99 6.86
N ASN A 434 13.61 12.80 5.93
CA ASN A 434 13.24 14.18 6.18
C ASN A 434 11.72 14.33 6.28
N ASN A 435 11.23 14.36 7.51
CA ASN A 435 9.81 14.53 7.79
C ASN A 435 9.42 15.99 8.10
N ALA A 436 10.30 16.96 7.83
CA ALA A 436 10.08 18.37 8.20
C ALA A 436 8.81 18.99 7.60
N THR A 437 8.37 18.48 6.44
CA THR A 437 7.18 18.96 5.74
C THR A 437 5.92 18.14 6.04
N PHE A 438 6.02 17.14 6.91
CA PHE A 438 4.95 16.20 7.23
C PHE A 438 4.64 16.20 8.73
N ASP A 439 3.51 15.59 9.11
CA ASP A 439 3.08 15.51 10.49
C ASP A 439 3.61 14.24 11.21
N GLN A 440 3.33 14.16 12.51
CA GLN A 440 3.70 13.01 13.33
C GLN A 440 3.03 11.71 12.85
N ASN A 441 1.81 11.77 12.29
CA ASN A 441 1.11 10.58 11.80
C ASN A 441 1.84 9.93 10.63
N MET A 442 2.34 10.74 9.69
CA MET A 442 3.21 10.25 8.62
C MET A 442 4.44 9.55 9.19
N SER A 443 5.10 10.15 10.20
CA SER A 443 6.27 9.57 10.84
C SER A 443 5.98 8.21 11.49
N GLU A 444 4.85 8.06 12.17
CA GLU A 444 4.41 6.79 12.77
C GLU A 444 4.10 5.73 11.68
N GLN A 445 3.52 6.14 10.55
CA GLN A 445 3.28 5.26 9.40
C GLN A 445 4.61 4.80 8.76
N LEU A 446 5.60 5.69 8.64
CA LEU A 446 6.94 5.35 8.16
C LEU A 446 7.65 4.34 9.09
N LEU A 447 7.53 4.53 10.41
CA LEU A 447 8.05 3.55 11.38
C LEU A 447 7.40 2.18 11.23
N ALA A 448 6.11 2.10 10.92
CA ALA A 448 5.48 0.82 10.62
C ALA A 448 6.08 0.15 9.36
N PHE A 449 6.45 0.91 8.34
CA PHE A 449 7.18 0.35 7.20
C PHE A 449 8.55 -0.17 7.64
N ALA A 450 9.32 0.62 8.39
CA ALA A 450 10.63 0.21 8.90
C ALA A 450 10.55 -1.06 9.78
N ARG A 451 9.52 -1.18 10.64
CA ARG A 451 9.25 -2.38 11.45
C ARG A 451 8.97 -3.60 10.60
N ALA A 452 8.16 -3.45 9.55
CA ALA A 452 7.92 -4.53 8.60
C ALA A 452 9.23 -4.99 7.96
N ARG A 453 10.09 -4.06 7.52
CA ARG A 453 11.39 -4.38 6.88
C ARG A 453 12.38 -5.04 7.83
N ALA A 454 12.40 -4.64 9.10
CA ALA A 454 13.24 -5.27 10.12
C ALA A 454 12.95 -6.76 10.26
N VAL A 455 11.66 -7.12 10.34
CA VAL A 455 11.21 -8.53 10.45
C VAL A 455 11.39 -9.29 9.14
N GLU A 456 11.04 -8.65 8.03
CA GLU A 456 11.12 -9.26 6.72
C GLU A 456 12.55 -9.65 6.37
N HIS A 457 13.54 -8.82 6.71
CA HIS A 457 14.93 -9.03 6.35
C HIS A 457 15.81 -9.61 7.45
N ASP A 458 15.27 -9.79 8.67
CA ASP A 458 16.06 -10.25 9.83
C ASP A 458 17.24 -9.31 10.08
N ARG A 459 16.95 -8.00 10.14
CA ARG A 459 17.96 -6.93 10.30
C ARG A 459 17.50 -5.91 11.31
N TYR A 460 18.46 -5.31 12.01
CA TYR A 460 18.23 -4.07 12.73
C TYR A 460 18.02 -2.94 11.72
N VAL A 461 17.03 -2.09 11.97
CA VAL A 461 16.73 -0.92 11.14
C VAL A 461 16.89 0.33 12.00
N VAL A 462 17.75 1.24 11.57
CA VAL A 462 18.00 2.53 12.23
C VAL A 462 17.35 3.62 11.40
N VAL A 463 16.27 4.19 11.92
CA VAL A 463 15.54 5.31 11.31
C VAL A 463 16.07 6.60 11.91
N ALA A 464 16.61 7.49 11.07
CA ALA A 464 17.13 8.80 11.47
C ALA A 464 16.28 9.90 10.84
N GLY A 465 15.50 10.58 11.65
CA GLY A 465 14.58 11.65 11.24
C GLY A 465 15.13 13.04 11.50
N THR A 466 14.91 13.99 10.57
CA THR A 466 15.27 15.41 10.79
C THR A 466 14.45 16.02 11.93
N VAL A 467 13.12 15.92 11.82
CA VAL A 467 12.14 16.27 12.87
C VAL A 467 11.23 15.09 13.21
N GLY A 468 11.17 14.11 12.31
CA GLY A 468 10.40 12.88 12.48
C GLY A 468 10.95 12.04 13.61
N ILE A 469 10.16 11.08 14.08
CA ILE A 469 10.59 10.15 15.12
C ILE A 469 11.76 9.31 14.58
N SER A 470 12.92 9.45 15.21
CA SER A 470 14.05 8.53 15.04
C SER A 470 13.85 7.31 15.92
N ALA A 471 14.23 6.13 15.44
CA ALA A 471 14.06 4.89 16.17
C ALA A 471 15.09 3.83 15.75
N VAL A 472 15.40 2.91 16.67
CA VAL A 472 16.15 1.69 16.37
C VAL A 472 15.21 0.51 16.54
N ILE A 473 15.00 -0.26 15.47
CA ILE A 473 14.05 -1.36 15.43
C ILE A 473 14.81 -2.67 15.31
N ALA A 474 14.49 -3.62 16.19
CA ALA A 474 15.07 -4.95 16.22
C ALA A 474 14.49 -5.86 15.11
N PRO A 475 15.18 -6.96 14.76
CA PRO A 475 14.72 -7.93 13.77
C PRO A 475 13.39 -8.63 14.07
N ASP A 476 12.81 -8.45 15.26
CA ASP A 476 11.48 -8.95 15.62
C ASP A 476 10.38 -7.88 15.54
N GLY A 477 10.73 -6.66 15.14
CA GLY A 477 9.82 -5.52 14.98
C GLY A 477 9.67 -4.65 16.23
N GLN A 478 10.35 -4.97 17.34
CA GLN A 478 10.35 -4.13 18.55
C GLN A 478 11.19 -2.86 18.36
N GLU A 479 10.68 -1.72 18.80
CA GLU A 479 11.46 -0.49 18.95
C GLU A 479 12.31 -0.59 20.23
N LEU A 480 13.62 -0.58 20.07
CA LEU A 480 14.58 -0.62 21.18
C LEU A 480 14.75 0.76 21.81
N ALA A 481 14.74 1.79 20.97
CA ALA A 481 14.78 3.18 21.39
C ALA A 481 14.03 4.04 20.37
N ARG A 482 13.48 5.16 20.85
CA ARG A 482 12.80 6.15 20.02
C ARG A 482 12.95 7.56 20.58
N THR A 483 12.97 8.55 19.71
CA THR A 483 12.93 9.97 20.08
C THR A 483 11.48 10.48 20.14
N GLN A 484 11.30 11.72 20.59
CA GLN A 484 10.05 12.46 20.40
C GLN A 484 10.03 13.14 19.02
N PHE A 485 8.84 13.38 18.50
CA PHE A 485 8.66 14.19 17.29
C PHE A 485 9.01 15.65 17.58
N PHE A 486 9.69 16.32 16.64
CA PHE A 486 10.00 17.76 16.68
C PHE A 486 10.93 18.20 17.83
N THR A 487 11.82 17.32 18.30
CA THR A 487 12.83 17.64 19.32
C THR A 487 14.25 17.39 18.80
N PRO A 488 15.27 18.19 19.15
CA PRO A 488 16.65 17.77 18.95
C PRO A 488 16.99 16.61 19.90
N ALA A 489 17.61 15.55 19.40
CA ALA A 489 18.00 14.38 20.17
C ALA A 489 19.05 13.53 19.44
N TYR A 490 19.59 12.53 20.13
CA TYR A 490 20.29 11.40 19.50
C TYR A 490 19.85 10.08 20.14
N LEU A 491 20.09 8.99 19.42
CA LEU A 491 20.00 7.61 19.93
C LEU A 491 21.36 6.95 19.77
N ASP A 492 21.78 6.14 20.73
CA ASP A 492 23.06 5.43 20.79
C ASP A 492 22.79 3.97 21.23
N VAL A 493 22.54 3.09 20.26
CA VAL A 493 22.03 1.74 20.54
C VAL A 493 22.99 0.68 20.04
N VAL A 494 23.19 -0.34 20.85
CA VAL A 494 23.93 -1.55 20.46
C VAL A 494 23.04 -2.42 19.57
N VAL A 495 23.53 -2.72 18.36
CA VAL A 495 22.87 -3.60 17.39
C VAL A 495 23.77 -4.78 17.05
N ARG A 496 23.18 -5.89 16.62
CA ARG A 496 23.92 -7.06 16.14
C ARG A 496 24.00 -7.03 14.62
N LEU A 497 25.18 -7.35 14.08
CA LEU A 497 25.40 -7.47 12.65
C LEU A 497 24.91 -8.84 12.18
N LYS A 498 23.86 -8.86 11.36
CA LYS A 498 23.23 -10.10 10.90
C LYS A 498 23.59 -10.38 9.46
N THR A 499 23.80 -11.65 9.11
CA THR A 499 24.14 -12.08 7.74
C THR A 499 23.12 -13.08 7.17
N SER A 500 22.20 -13.58 7.99
CA SER A 500 21.15 -14.50 7.55
C SER A 500 20.23 -13.87 6.50
N GLU A 501 19.65 -14.69 5.63
CA GLU A 501 18.58 -14.26 4.73
C GLU A 501 17.31 -15.01 5.07
N THR A 502 16.20 -14.28 5.19
CA THR A 502 14.87 -14.87 5.40
C THR A 502 14.34 -15.51 4.11
N PRO A 503 13.36 -16.42 4.21
CA PRO A 503 12.61 -16.87 3.04
C PRO A 503 12.02 -15.71 2.23
N ALA A 504 11.51 -14.67 2.87
CA ALA A 504 11.00 -13.47 2.18
C ALA A 504 12.08 -12.73 1.39
N THR A 505 13.30 -12.61 1.94
CA THR A 505 14.43 -11.97 1.24
C THR A 505 14.84 -12.77 -0.01
N ARG A 506 14.85 -14.10 0.10
CA ARG A 506 15.25 -15.00 -1.01
C ARG A 506 14.17 -15.16 -2.07
N TRP A 507 12.93 -15.40 -1.64
CA TRP A 507 11.83 -15.89 -2.46
C TRP A 507 10.63 -14.95 -2.52
N GLY A 508 10.67 -13.79 -1.87
CA GLY A 508 9.58 -12.80 -1.87
C GLY A 508 9.04 -12.47 -3.27
N PRO A 509 9.89 -12.16 -4.26
CA PRO A 509 9.43 -11.95 -5.64
C PRO A 509 8.68 -13.16 -6.23
N LEU A 510 9.16 -14.38 -5.96
CA LEU A 510 8.51 -15.60 -6.44
C LEU A 510 7.13 -15.77 -5.79
N VAL A 511 7.03 -15.59 -4.47
CA VAL A 511 5.75 -15.67 -3.74
C VAL A 511 4.75 -14.65 -4.29
N GLN A 512 5.20 -13.40 -4.49
CA GLN A 512 4.37 -12.35 -5.08
C GLN A 512 3.89 -12.72 -6.49
N TRP A 513 4.77 -13.22 -7.36
CA TRP A 513 4.39 -13.63 -8.71
C TRP A 513 3.47 -14.85 -8.73
N VAL A 514 3.63 -15.79 -7.80
CA VAL A 514 2.69 -16.91 -7.63
C VAL A 514 1.32 -16.41 -7.23
N LEU A 515 1.23 -15.46 -6.28
CA LEU A 515 -0.04 -14.86 -5.87
C LEU A 515 -0.69 -14.11 -7.04
N VAL A 516 0.05 -13.26 -7.76
CA VAL A 516 -0.45 -12.53 -8.93
C VAL A 516 -0.89 -13.49 -10.05
N GLY A 517 -0.08 -14.50 -10.37
CA GLY A 517 -0.38 -15.51 -11.38
C GLY A 517 -1.63 -16.31 -11.04
N ALA A 518 -1.77 -16.73 -9.77
CA ALA A 518 -2.97 -17.41 -9.28
C ALA A 518 -4.22 -16.51 -9.38
N SER A 519 -4.10 -15.22 -9.05
CA SER A 519 -5.18 -14.25 -9.23
C SER A 519 -5.64 -14.16 -10.69
N VAL A 520 -4.71 -14.00 -11.63
CA VAL A 520 -5.03 -13.92 -13.06
C VAL A 520 -5.68 -15.22 -13.55
N ALA A 521 -5.14 -16.38 -13.18
CA ALA A 521 -5.69 -17.68 -13.56
C ALA A 521 -7.13 -17.88 -13.08
N VAL A 522 -7.41 -17.54 -11.82
CA VAL A 522 -8.76 -17.64 -11.22
C VAL A 522 -9.73 -16.67 -11.89
N LEU A 523 -9.29 -15.45 -12.19
CA LEU A 523 -10.11 -14.47 -12.90
C LEU A 523 -10.48 -14.99 -14.29
N MET A 524 -9.52 -15.52 -15.05
CA MET A 524 -9.77 -16.11 -16.37
C MET A 524 -10.73 -17.29 -16.29
N ALA A 525 -10.53 -18.21 -15.34
CA ALA A 525 -11.44 -19.33 -15.11
C ALA A 525 -12.87 -18.86 -14.77
N ALA A 526 -13.01 -17.84 -13.92
CA ALA A 526 -14.31 -17.29 -13.55
C ALA A 526 -15.03 -16.63 -14.73
N ILE A 527 -14.29 -15.89 -15.58
CA ILE A 527 -14.84 -15.26 -16.79
C ILE A 527 -15.34 -16.33 -17.78
N LEU A 528 -14.55 -17.39 -18.00
CA LEU A 528 -14.91 -18.51 -18.87
C LEU A 528 -16.14 -19.27 -18.32
N HIS A 529 -16.14 -19.60 -17.04
CA HIS A 529 -17.24 -20.29 -16.35
C HIS A 529 -18.54 -19.46 -16.34
N ASN A 530 -18.44 -18.14 -16.18
CA ASN A 530 -19.60 -17.25 -16.16
C ASN A 530 -20.12 -16.87 -17.56
N GLY A 531 -19.51 -17.38 -18.64
CA GLY A 531 -19.96 -17.19 -20.02
C GLY A 531 -19.89 -15.75 -20.51
N TRP A 532 -19.04 -14.90 -19.92
CA TRP A 532 -19.00 -13.47 -20.23
C TRP A 532 -18.53 -13.14 -21.64
N PHE A 533 -17.72 -14.00 -22.25
CA PHE A 533 -17.30 -13.87 -23.66
C PHE A 533 -18.22 -14.60 -24.65
N ILE A 534 -19.03 -15.56 -24.18
CA ILE A 534 -19.89 -16.38 -25.06
C ILE A 534 -21.35 -15.97 -24.84
N ARG A 535 -21.73 -14.80 -25.35
CA ARG A 535 -23.12 -14.61 -25.82
C ARG A 535 -23.14 -15.02 -27.29
N PRO A 536 -23.56 -16.25 -27.64
CA PRO A 536 -23.68 -16.57 -29.05
C PRO A 536 -24.79 -15.68 -29.61
N LEU A 537 -24.49 -14.99 -30.71
CA LEU A 537 -25.39 -14.18 -31.55
C LEU A 537 -26.65 -14.93 -32.06
N ARG A 538 -26.93 -16.13 -31.54
CA ARG A 538 -27.93 -17.08 -32.02
C ARG A 538 -29.37 -16.76 -31.60
N ARG A 539 -29.63 -15.63 -30.93
CA ARG A 539 -30.99 -15.24 -30.50
C ARG A 539 -31.70 -14.21 -31.39
N ARG A 540 -31.10 -13.82 -32.53
CA ARG A 540 -31.78 -12.96 -33.53
C ARG A 540 -32.32 -13.69 -34.77
N ARG A 541 -32.03 -14.99 -34.95
CA ARG A 541 -32.53 -15.75 -36.12
C ARG A 541 -33.84 -16.51 -35.85
N ARG A 542 -34.17 -16.81 -34.59
CA ARG A 542 -35.36 -17.61 -34.25
C ARG A 542 -36.67 -16.82 -34.18
N GLU A 543 -36.62 -15.48 -34.18
CA GLU A 543 -37.82 -14.63 -34.26
C GLU A 543 -38.25 -14.30 -35.70
N ARG A 544 -37.40 -14.53 -36.70
CA ARG A 544 -37.78 -14.37 -38.13
C ARG A 544 -38.41 -15.62 -38.74
N ASP A 545 -38.09 -16.81 -38.24
CA ASP A 545 -38.67 -18.05 -38.81
C ASP A 545 -40.06 -18.37 -38.22
N VAL A 546 -40.41 -17.87 -37.02
CA VAL A 546 -41.71 -18.13 -36.38
C VAL A 546 -42.82 -17.21 -36.92
N THR A 547 -42.49 -16.09 -37.54
CA THR A 547 -43.48 -15.21 -38.21
C THR A 547 -43.78 -15.59 -39.66
N SER A 548 -43.10 -16.60 -40.22
CA SER A 548 -43.33 -17.06 -41.60
C SER A 548 -44.11 -18.38 -41.74
N MET A 549 -44.47 -19.03 -40.62
CA MET A 549 -45.06 -20.38 -40.63
C MET A 549 -46.42 -20.49 -39.92
N SER A 550 -47.12 -19.38 -39.62
CA SER A 550 -48.45 -19.40 -38.97
C SER A 550 -49.57 -18.72 -39.78
N GLY A 551 -49.51 -18.76 -41.11
CA GLY A 551 -50.57 -18.24 -41.97
C GLY A 551 -50.97 -19.25 -43.03
N GLY A 552 -51.76 -20.26 -42.66
CA GLY A 552 -52.29 -21.21 -43.63
C GLY A 552 -53.20 -22.28 -43.02
N ALA A 553 -54.48 -22.18 -43.38
CA ALA A 553 -55.52 -23.21 -43.34
C ALA A 553 -56.10 -23.60 -41.97
N ASP A 554 -57.33 -23.13 -41.69
CA ASP A 554 -58.50 -24.01 -41.55
C ASP A 554 -59.78 -23.17 -41.67
N ASP A 555 -60.73 -23.57 -42.53
CA ASP A 555 -62.17 -23.28 -42.43
C ASP A 555 -62.92 -23.82 -43.68
N GLY A 556 -63.52 -25.00 -43.51
CA GLY A 556 -64.67 -25.54 -44.28
C GLY A 556 -65.46 -26.40 -43.28
N GLU A 557 -66.78 -26.53 -43.27
CA GLU A 557 -67.89 -26.31 -44.20
C GLU A 557 -69.17 -26.27 -43.34
N ASN A 558 -70.19 -25.50 -43.73
CA ASN A 558 -71.60 -25.90 -43.60
C ASN A 558 -72.53 -24.99 -44.44
N PRO A 559 -73.69 -25.51 -44.92
CA PRO A 559 -74.31 -25.11 -46.18
C PRO A 559 -75.39 -24.01 -46.08
N PRO A 560 -75.87 -23.44 -47.21
CA PRO A 560 -76.85 -22.35 -47.19
C PRO A 560 -78.28 -22.82 -47.47
N GLU A 561 -79.25 -22.25 -46.75
CA GLU A 561 -80.66 -22.16 -47.16
C GLU A 561 -81.13 -20.70 -47.20
N GLN A 562 -81.55 -20.32 -48.41
CA GLN A 562 -82.52 -19.32 -48.89
C GLN A 562 -83.07 -18.22 -47.96
N GLY A 563 -83.10 -16.99 -48.50
CA GLY A 563 -83.97 -15.90 -48.05
C GLY A 563 -83.69 -14.57 -48.76
N GLU A 564 -84.60 -14.16 -49.63
CA GLU A 564 -84.74 -12.88 -50.37
C GLU A 564 -84.49 -11.64 -49.47
N SER A 565 -84.11 -10.42 -49.89
CA SER A 565 -84.50 -9.63 -51.05
C SER A 565 -83.69 -8.32 -51.10
N SER A 566 -83.62 -7.75 -52.32
CA SER A 566 -83.69 -6.31 -52.64
C SER A 566 -82.46 -5.39 -52.51
N SER A 567 -82.19 -4.77 -53.68
CA SER A 567 -81.75 -3.37 -53.90
C SER A 567 -80.28 -3.02 -53.65
N ALA A 568 -79.54 -2.30 -54.50
CA ALA A 568 -79.71 -1.74 -55.84
C ALA A 568 -78.41 -0.97 -56.15
N LEU A 569 -77.99 -0.92 -57.42
CA LEU A 569 -77.17 0.15 -58.07
C LEU A 569 -75.74 0.37 -57.54
N ALA A 570 -74.70 0.69 -58.31
CA ALA A 570 -74.44 0.86 -59.74
C ALA A 570 -72.95 1.27 -59.86
N GLY A 571 -72.36 1.07 -61.05
CA GLY A 571 -71.20 1.84 -61.55
C GLY A 571 -69.82 1.53 -60.92
N GLN A 572 -68.95 0.69 -61.48
CA GLN A 572 -68.27 0.75 -62.78
C GLN A 572 -67.15 1.82 -62.89
N HIS A 573 -66.02 1.33 -63.40
CA HIS A 573 -64.80 1.98 -63.92
C HIS A 573 -63.70 2.36 -62.93
N ASP A 574 -62.40 2.31 -63.26
CA ASP A 574 -61.52 1.63 -64.24
C ASP A 574 -60.16 2.30 -64.03
N LYS A 575 -59.04 1.55 -64.10
CA LYS A 575 -57.62 1.96 -64.31
C LYS A 575 -57.05 3.11 -63.45
N GLY A 576 -55.81 3.08 -62.98
CA GLY A 576 -54.57 2.55 -63.53
C GLY A 576 -53.48 3.57 -63.19
N GLU A 577 -52.27 3.07 -62.91
CA GLU A 577 -50.96 3.77 -62.92
C GLU A 577 -50.80 5.05 -62.08
N SER A 578 -50.06 4.94 -60.96
CA SER A 578 -48.69 5.45 -60.75
C SER A 578 -48.38 5.59 -59.27
#